data_AF-A0A7K4NNE6-F1
#
_entry.id   AF-A0A7K4NNE6-F1
#
_cell.length_a   1.000
_cell.length_b   1.000
_cell.length_c   1.000
_cell.angle_alpha   90.00
_cell.angle_beta   90.00
_cell.angle_gamma   90.00
#
_symmetry.space_group_name_H-M   'P 1'
#
loop_
_entity.id
_entity.type
_entity.pdbx_description
1 polymer ?
#
loop_
_entity_poly.entity_id
_entity_poly.type
_entity_poly.pdbx_seq_one_letter_code
_entity_poly.pdbx_strand_id
1 'polypeptide(L)'
;MTQLKNVIKDNYNMMLLNDFLREEIKEAGFHKVEVSKTPSGTRITLYVTRPGIVIGRKGSGIKQLTEKVESDFGFKDPQISVEEVQKAELSPSVMCNRMAAHIERGTAFRRATMWTMNQVMEAGAMGVQITISGKLRGDRSAFEKHVQGVLPRAGEYAKNVVSEDIVHVKTKMGLIGIRIRIANKEKIVPEFKLEETLKPETEETKEMEQKDVAKTESEQIKIEGEKMKSLETLEEEEQRLK
;
A
#
# COMPACT_ATOMS: atom_id res chain seq x y z
N MET A 1 -31.60 -18.34 -9.32
CA MET A 1 -31.07 -17.89 -8.01
C MET A 1 -31.19 -16.38 -7.92
N THR A 2 -31.67 -15.84 -6.80
CA THR A 2 -31.73 -14.39 -6.58
C THR A 2 -30.34 -13.78 -6.57
N GLN A 3 -30.17 -12.56 -7.10
CA GLN A 3 -28.89 -11.84 -7.13
C GLN A 3 -28.18 -11.84 -5.76
N LEU A 4 -28.92 -11.63 -4.68
CA LEU A 4 -28.42 -11.65 -3.31
C LEU A 4 -27.80 -13.01 -2.90
N LYS A 5 -28.41 -14.13 -3.30
CA LYS A 5 -27.87 -15.48 -3.02
C LYS A 5 -26.55 -15.71 -3.75
N ASN A 6 -26.40 -15.17 -4.96
CA ASN A 6 -25.16 -15.28 -5.72
C ASN A 6 -24.03 -14.48 -5.05
N VAL A 7 -24.29 -13.24 -4.63
CA VAL A 7 -23.30 -12.41 -3.94
C VAL A 7 -22.82 -13.07 -2.64
N ILE A 8 -23.74 -13.62 -1.85
CA ILE A 8 -23.39 -14.31 -0.60
C ILE A 8 -22.54 -15.54 -0.89
N LYS A 9 -22.91 -16.36 -1.88
CA LYS A 9 -22.15 -17.55 -2.28
C LYS A 9 -20.75 -17.18 -2.76
N ASP A 10 -20.63 -16.11 -3.52
CA ASP A 10 -19.35 -15.63 -4.06
C ASP A 10 -18.41 -15.15 -2.94
N ASN A 11 -18.94 -14.38 -1.98
CA ASN A 11 -18.18 -13.93 -0.82
C ASN A 11 -17.75 -15.12 0.06
N TYR A 12 -18.62 -16.11 0.24
CA TYR A 12 -18.29 -17.32 0.99
C TYR A 12 -17.14 -18.09 0.33
N ASN A 13 -17.21 -18.30 -0.99
CA ASN A 13 -16.14 -18.96 -1.73
C ASN A 13 -14.83 -18.18 -1.67
N MET A 14 -14.90 -16.84 -1.73
CA MET A 14 -13.70 -15.99 -1.64
C MET A 14 -13.05 -16.05 -0.24
N MET A 15 -13.86 -16.13 0.83
CA MET A 15 -13.37 -16.31 2.19
C MET A 15 -12.63 -17.65 2.33
N LEU A 16 -13.25 -18.75 1.89
CA LEU A 16 -12.65 -20.09 1.95
C LEU A 16 -11.34 -20.16 1.14
N LEU A 17 -11.31 -19.53 -0.05
CA LEU A 17 -10.11 -19.49 -0.88
C LEU A 17 -8.98 -18.68 -0.21
N ASN A 18 -9.31 -17.58 0.46
CA ASN A 18 -8.34 -16.79 1.20
C ASN A 18 -7.72 -17.61 2.34
N ASP A 19 -8.55 -18.27 3.16
CA ASP A 19 -8.08 -19.10 4.28
C ASP A 19 -7.19 -20.26 3.79
N PHE A 20 -7.61 -20.94 2.73
CA PHE A 20 -6.84 -22.01 2.11
C PHE A 20 -5.47 -21.54 1.61
N LEU A 21 -5.43 -20.45 0.83
CA LEU A 21 -4.18 -19.91 0.29
C LEU A 21 -3.27 -19.36 1.40
N ARG A 22 -3.85 -18.83 2.47
CA ARG A 22 -3.10 -18.34 3.63
C ARG A 22 -2.36 -19.47 4.35
N GLU A 23 -2.94 -20.66 4.41
CA GLU A 23 -2.29 -21.85 4.99
C GLU A 23 -1.25 -22.46 4.04
N GLU A 24 -1.61 -22.68 2.76
CA GLU A 24 -0.70 -23.31 1.80
C GLU A 24 0.53 -22.44 1.49
N ILE A 25 0.34 -21.12 1.40
CA ILE A 25 1.37 -20.17 0.97
C ILE A 25 1.99 -19.43 2.17
N LYS A 26 1.89 -20.01 3.39
CA LYS A 26 2.49 -19.43 4.60
C LYS A 26 3.98 -19.13 4.42
N GLU A 27 4.71 -20.02 3.75
CA GLU A 27 6.15 -19.85 3.53
C GLU A 27 6.48 -18.73 2.55
N ALA A 28 5.71 -18.50 1.49
CA ALA A 28 6.03 -17.46 0.50
C ALA A 28 5.70 -16.04 0.98
N GLY A 29 5.10 -15.90 2.16
CA GLY A 29 4.69 -14.61 2.72
C GLY A 29 3.47 -14.06 1.99
N PHE A 30 2.33 -14.71 2.21
CA PHE A 30 1.02 -14.31 1.70
C PHE A 30 0.58 -12.95 2.25
N HIS A 31 0.08 -12.07 1.37
CA HIS A 31 -0.48 -10.77 1.75
C HIS A 31 -1.98 -10.68 1.45
N LYS A 32 -2.37 -10.81 0.19
CA LYS A 32 -3.75 -10.63 -0.29
C LYS A 32 -3.98 -11.48 -1.53
N VAL A 33 -5.25 -11.83 -1.75
CA VAL A 33 -5.74 -12.43 -2.98
C VAL A 33 -6.77 -11.51 -3.60
N GLU A 34 -6.72 -11.40 -4.91
CA GLU A 34 -7.72 -10.72 -5.71
C GLU A 34 -8.26 -11.68 -6.76
N VAL A 35 -9.59 -11.81 -6.81
CA VAL A 35 -10.28 -12.73 -7.71
C VAL A 35 -11.09 -11.91 -8.70
N SER A 36 -10.74 -12.00 -9.98
CA SER A 36 -11.47 -11.37 -11.08
C SER A 36 -12.13 -12.44 -11.92
N LYS A 37 -13.47 -12.48 -11.90
CA LYS A 37 -14.26 -13.40 -12.72
C LYS A 37 -14.45 -12.80 -14.11
N THR A 38 -13.93 -13.46 -15.13
CA THR A 38 -14.20 -13.12 -16.53
C THR A 38 -15.09 -14.20 -17.17
N PRO A 39 -15.81 -13.89 -18.26
CA PRO A 39 -16.62 -14.91 -18.95
C PRO A 39 -15.79 -16.11 -19.45
N SER A 40 -14.50 -15.89 -19.74
CA SER A 40 -13.58 -16.92 -20.22
C SER A 40 -12.93 -17.75 -19.12
N GLY A 41 -13.00 -17.33 -17.85
CA GLY A 41 -12.29 -17.99 -16.76
C GLY A 41 -12.12 -17.10 -15.53
N THR A 42 -11.58 -17.66 -14.46
CA THR A 42 -11.34 -16.91 -13.21
C THR A 42 -9.86 -16.57 -13.09
N ARG A 43 -9.53 -15.27 -13.07
CA ARG A 43 -8.17 -14.80 -12.81
C ARG A 43 -7.98 -14.58 -11.32
N ILE A 44 -6.98 -15.24 -10.74
CA ILE A 44 -6.62 -15.14 -9.32
C ILE A 44 -5.25 -14.50 -9.24
N THR A 45 -5.18 -13.27 -8.76
CA THR A 45 -3.92 -12.55 -8.54
C THR A 45 -3.51 -12.71 -7.08
N LEU A 46 -2.36 -13.35 -6.86
CA LEU A 46 -1.75 -13.57 -5.56
C LEU A 46 -0.69 -12.51 -5.30
N TYR A 47 -0.84 -11.76 -4.23
CA TYR A 47 0.18 -10.82 -3.76
C TYR A 47 1.04 -11.50 -2.70
N VAL A 48 2.33 -11.70 -3.02
CA VAL A 48 3.27 -12.42 -2.17
C VAL A 48 4.61 -11.70 -2.06
N THR A 49 5.38 -12.01 -1.02
CA THR A 49 6.75 -11.48 -0.88
C THR A 49 7.79 -12.25 -1.69
N ARG A 50 7.59 -13.55 -1.87
CA ARG A 50 8.57 -14.43 -2.54
C ARG A 50 7.89 -15.24 -3.64
N PRO A 51 7.72 -14.67 -4.85
CA PRO A 51 7.00 -15.34 -5.94
C PRO A 51 7.65 -16.67 -6.35
N GLY A 52 8.98 -16.78 -6.26
CA GLY A 52 9.70 -18.00 -6.63
C GLY A 52 9.28 -19.25 -5.84
N ILE A 53 8.89 -19.09 -4.57
CA ILE A 53 8.41 -20.21 -3.73
C ILE A 53 7.04 -20.69 -4.21
N VAL A 54 6.15 -19.77 -4.62
CA VAL A 54 4.80 -20.08 -5.13
C VAL A 54 4.86 -20.79 -6.48
N ILE A 55 5.73 -20.33 -7.38
CA ILE A 55 5.91 -20.93 -8.71
C ILE A 55 6.47 -22.35 -8.58
N GLY A 56 7.43 -22.55 -7.67
CA GLY A 56 8.10 -23.83 -7.46
C GLY A 56 9.03 -24.22 -8.61
N ARG A 57 9.55 -25.45 -8.58
CA ARG A 57 10.51 -25.92 -9.59
C ARG A 57 9.78 -26.20 -10.91
N LYS A 58 10.22 -25.56 -12.00
CA LYS A 58 9.60 -25.70 -13.34
C LYS A 58 8.08 -25.43 -13.36
N GLY A 59 7.59 -24.58 -12.46
CA GLY A 59 6.15 -24.26 -12.36
C GLY A 59 5.29 -25.36 -11.73
N SER A 60 5.89 -26.33 -11.03
CA SER A 60 5.13 -27.41 -10.38
C SER A 60 4.18 -26.89 -9.29
N GLY A 61 4.59 -25.85 -8.56
CA GLY A 61 3.81 -25.28 -7.45
C GLY A 61 2.52 -24.65 -7.96
N ILE A 62 2.60 -23.81 -8.98
CA ILE A 62 1.41 -23.20 -9.60
C ILE A 62 0.47 -24.27 -10.17
N LYS A 63 0.98 -25.30 -10.85
CA LYS A 63 0.12 -26.37 -11.38
C LYS A 63 -0.66 -27.09 -10.29
N GLN A 64 0.01 -27.47 -9.21
CA GLN A 64 -0.64 -28.09 -8.05
C GLN A 64 -1.66 -27.15 -7.40
N LEU A 65 -1.35 -25.85 -7.30
CA LEU A 65 -2.26 -24.86 -6.73
C LEU A 65 -3.51 -24.69 -7.61
N THR A 66 -3.33 -24.64 -8.93
CA THR A 66 -4.43 -24.56 -9.91
C THR A 66 -5.33 -25.80 -9.82
N GLU A 67 -4.75 -27.00 -9.79
CA GLU A 67 -5.51 -28.26 -9.66
C GLU A 67 -6.34 -28.30 -8.37
N LYS A 68 -5.78 -27.89 -7.23
CA LYS A 68 -6.51 -27.83 -5.95
C LYS A 68 -7.61 -26.77 -5.96
N VAL A 69 -7.34 -25.59 -6.54
CA VAL A 69 -8.33 -24.53 -6.63
C VAL A 69 -9.51 -24.94 -7.52
N GLU A 70 -9.22 -25.69 -8.59
CA GLU A 70 -10.24 -26.26 -9.47
C GLU A 70 -11.06 -27.35 -8.76
N SER A 71 -10.40 -28.29 -8.05
CA SER A 71 -11.08 -29.40 -7.37
C SER A 71 -11.97 -28.94 -6.21
N ASP A 72 -11.46 -28.03 -5.38
CA ASP A 72 -12.09 -27.73 -4.08
C ASP A 72 -13.14 -26.63 -4.20
N PHE A 73 -12.92 -25.66 -5.08
CA PHE A 73 -13.78 -24.49 -5.22
C PHE A 73 -14.62 -24.49 -6.50
N GLY A 74 -14.32 -25.38 -7.46
CA GLY A 74 -15.09 -25.52 -8.70
C GLY A 74 -15.04 -24.29 -9.60
N PHE A 75 -13.94 -23.53 -9.57
CA PHE A 75 -13.74 -22.43 -10.52
C PHE A 75 -13.50 -23.00 -11.91
N LYS A 76 -14.18 -22.45 -12.92
CA LYS A 76 -13.92 -22.79 -14.32
C LYS A 76 -12.61 -22.13 -14.76
N ASP A 77 -11.67 -22.95 -15.22
CA ASP A 77 -10.37 -22.56 -15.79
C ASP A 77 -9.65 -21.47 -14.95
N PRO A 78 -9.20 -21.80 -13.71
CA PRO A 78 -8.53 -20.84 -12.86
C PRO A 78 -7.14 -20.47 -13.41
N GLN A 79 -6.92 -19.19 -13.68
CA GLN A 79 -5.63 -18.63 -14.08
C GLN A 79 -4.99 -17.92 -12.90
N ILE A 80 -3.92 -18.48 -12.37
CA ILE A 80 -3.21 -17.93 -11.21
C ILE A 80 -2.06 -17.04 -11.68
N SER A 81 -2.13 -15.75 -11.33
CA SER A 81 -1.09 -14.74 -11.54
C SER A 81 -0.44 -14.42 -10.20
N VAL A 82 0.89 -14.33 -10.17
CA VAL A 82 1.64 -14.02 -8.94
C VAL A 82 2.30 -12.67 -9.09
N GLU A 83 2.03 -11.76 -8.16
CA GLU A 83 2.59 -10.41 -8.11
C GLU A 83 3.35 -10.19 -6.81
N GLU A 84 4.45 -9.43 -6.91
CA GLU A 84 5.30 -9.13 -5.77
C GLU A 84 4.81 -7.88 -5.02
N VAL A 85 4.77 -7.97 -3.69
CA VAL A 85 4.46 -6.82 -2.83
C VAL A 85 5.68 -5.92 -2.68
N GLN A 86 5.59 -4.69 -3.20
CA GLN A 86 6.68 -3.69 -3.16
C GLN A 86 7.21 -3.41 -1.74
N LYS A 87 6.30 -3.26 -0.75
CA LYS A 87 6.65 -2.98 0.66
C LYS A 87 6.05 -4.05 1.57
N ALA A 88 6.70 -5.20 1.63
CA ALA A 88 6.27 -6.34 2.44
C ALA A 88 6.11 -6.02 3.94
N GLU A 89 6.94 -5.13 4.47
CA GLU A 89 6.97 -4.78 5.89
C GLU A 89 5.72 -3.99 6.35
N LEU A 90 5.06 -3.28 5.44
CA LEU A 90 3.81 -2.54 5.75
C LEU A 90 2.58 -3.47 5.81
N SER A 91 2.74 -4.73 5.42
CA SER A 91 1.67 -5.72 5.47
C SER A 91 1.67 -6.46 6.83
N PRO A 92 0.60 -6.38 7.63
CA PRO A 92 0.53 -7.09 8.90
C PRO A 92 0.56 -8.61 8.74
N SER A 93 -0.03 -9.19 7.70
CA SER A 93 -0.08 -10.65 7.49
C SER A 93 1.30 -11.27 7.30
N VAL A 94 2.09 -10.68 6.41
CA VAL A 94 3.49 -11.04 6.19
C VAL A 94 4.31 -10.93 7.48
N MET A 95 4.17 -9.81 8.21
CA MET A 95 4.94 -9.59 9.45
C MET A 95 4.53 -10.54 10.58
N CYS A 96 3.23 -10.84 10.70
CA CYS A 96 2.73 -11.85 11.64
C CYS A 96 3.32 -13.23 11.35
N ASN A 97 3.33 -13.65 10.08
CA ASN A 97 3.92 -14.93 9.66
C ASN A 97 5.43 -14.99 9.91
N ARG A 98 6.15 -13.89 9.66
CA ARG A 98 7.58 -13.80 9.94
C ARG A 98 7.88 -13.89 11.43
N MET A 99 7.16 -13.12 12.25
CA MET A 99 7.33 -13.17 13.71
C MET A 99 6.93 -14.54 14.27
N ALA A 100 5.88 -15.16 13.73
CA ALA A 100 5.50 -16.53 14.05
C ALA A 100 6.65 -17.51 13.79
N ALA A 101 7.28 -17.46 12.62
CA ALA A 101 8.42 -18.31 12.29
C ALA A 101 9.61 -18.10 13.25
N HIS A 102 9.86 -16.87 13.71
CA HIS A 102 10.91 -16.61 14.70
C HIS A 102 10.62 -17.25 16.07
N ILE A 103 9.36 -17.21 16.51
CA ILE A 103 8.93 -17.83 17.77
C ILE A 103 8.91 -19.36 17.64
N GLU A 104 8.48 -19.90 16.50
CA GLU A 104 8.54 -21.35 16.20
C GLU A 104 9.98 -21.88 16.28
N ARG A 105 10.96 -21.10 15.80
CA ARG A 105 12.40 -21.42 15.91
C ARG A 105 12.96 -21.29 17.33
N GLY A 106 12.19 -20.80 18.30
CA GLY A 106 12.62 -20.64 19.69
C GLY A 106 13.34 -19.32 19.99
N THR A 107 13.20 -18.30 19.14
CA THR A 107 13.70 -16.96 19.46
C THR A 107 12.91 -16.38 20.64
N ALA A 108 13.58 -15.72 21.58
CA ALA A 108 12.90 -15.05 22.69
C ALA A 108 11.87 -14.03 22.18
N PHE A 109 10.62 -14.12 22.65
CA PHE A 109 9.51 -13.35 22.10
C PHE A 109 9.78 -11.83 22.11
N ARG A 110 10.39 -11.29 23.18
CA ARG A 110 10.74 -9.84 23.26
C ARG A 110 11.72 -9.41 22.17
N ARG A 111 12.69 -10.27 21.85
CA ARG A 111 13.67 -9.98 20.79
C ARG A 111 12.97 -9.99 19.43
N ALA A 112 12.13 -10.97 19.18
CA ALA A 112 11.34 -11.04 17.94
C ALA A 112 10.42 -9.82 17.80
N THR A 113 9.77 -9.37 18.87
CA THR A 113 8.93 -8.17 18.87
C THR A 113 9.73 -6.92 18.50
N MET A 114 10.85 -6.66 19.20
CA MET A 114 11.62 -5.43 18.97
C MET A 114 12.20 -5.38 17.57
N TRP A 115 12.66 -6.53 17.05
CA TRP A 115 13.15 -6.60 15.68
C TRP A 115 12.03 -6.33 14.66
N THR A 116 10.89 -7.00 14.80
CA THR A 116 9.73 -6.81 13.94
C THR A 116 9.25 -5.36 13.97
N MET A 117 9.21 -4.75 15.15
CA MET A 117 8.78 -3.37 15.34
C MET A 117 9.71 -2.38 14.62
N ASN A 118 11.03 -2.55 14.77
CA ASN A 118 12.01 -1.71 14.08
C ASN A 118 11.89 -1.84 12.56
N GLN A 119 11.74 -3.07 12.02
CA GLN A 119 11.57 -3.29 10.57
C GLN A 119 10.36 -2.55 10.00
N VAL A 120 9.22 -2.58 10.71
CA VAL A 120 8.01 -1.90 10.23
C VAL A 120 8.13 -0.38 10.32
N MET A 121 8.79 0.14 11.36
CA MET A 121 9.04 1.58 11.48
C MET A 121 10.04 2.08 10.43
N GLU A 122 11.10 1.32 10.15
CA GLU A 122 12.08 1.60 9.08
C GLU A 122 11.43 1.63 7.69
N ALA A 123 10.42 0.78 7.45
CA ALA A 123 9.64 0.78 6.22
C ALA A 123 8.70 2.00 6.06
N GLY A 124 8.65 2.91 7.04
CA GLY A 124 7.90 4.16 6.98
C GLY A 124 6.46 4.07 7.47
N ALA A 125 6.14 3.12 8.35
CA ALA A 125 4.83 3.08 9.00
C ALA A 125 4.61 4.33 9.89
N MET A 126 3.36 4.79 10.00
CA MET A 126 2.98 5.87 10.92
C MET A 126 3.06 5.41 12.38
N GLY A 127 2.75 4.14 12.63
CA GLY A 127 2.87 3.52 13.94
C GLY A 127 2.52 2.04 13.91
N VAL A 128 2.99 1.33 14.93
CA VAL A 128 2.89 -0.12 15.05
C VAL A 128 2.51 -0.49 16.48
N GLN A 129 1.60 -1.44 16.62
CA GLN A 129 1.32 -2.10 17.88
C GLN A 129 1.41 -3.61 17.69
N ILE A 130 2.24 -4.24 18.50
CA ILE A 130 2.37 -5.69 18.58
C ILE A 130 1.86 -6.14 19.95
N THR A 131 0.85 -7.00 19.94
CA THR A 131 0.33 -7.65 21.15
C THR A 131 0.64 -9.14 21.05
N ILE A 132 1.34 -9.67 22.04
CA ILE A 132 1.60 -11.10 22.17
C ILE A 132 0.86 -11.61 23.41
N SER A 133 0.08 -12.66 23.25
CA SER A 133 -0.73 -13.25 24.32
C SER A 133 -0.53 -14.77 24.38
N GLY A 134 -0.33 -15.33 25.56
CA GLY A 134 -0.22 -16.78 25.75
C GLY A 134 0.69 -17.15 26.91
N LYS A 135 1.21 -18.38 26.89
CA LYS A 135 2.19 -18.86 27.89
C LYS A 135 3.59 -18.39 27.50
N LEU A 136 4.00 -17.22 27.98
CA LEU A 136 5.24 -16.55 27.56
C LEU A 136 6.48 -16.97 28.36
N ARG A 137 6.37 -17.04 29.69
CA ARG A 137 7.52 -17.27 30.60
C ARG A 137 7.30 -18.40 31.61
N GLY A 138 6.05 -18.78 31.84
CA GLY A 138 5.66 -19.80 32.81
C GLY A 138 4.32 -20.39 32.44
N ASP A 139 3.73 -21.16 33.36
CA ASP A 139 2.48 -21.86 33.09
C ASP A 139 1.26 -20.93 33.01
N ARG A 140 1.31 -19.79 33.71
CA ARG A 140 0.26 -18.77 33.65
C ARG A 140 0.33 -17.98 32.35
N SER A 141 -0.82 -17.81 31.71
CA SER A 141 -0.97 -16.94 30.54
C SER A 141 -0.70 -15.48 30.91
N ALA A 142 0.09 -14.81 30.08
CA ALA A 142 0.38 -13.39 30.15
C ALA A 142 0.19 -12.74 28.78
N PHE A 143 0.00 -11.43 28.76
CA PHE A 143 0.03 -10.64 27.54
C PHE A 143 1.02 -9.49 27.67
N GLU A 144 1.77 -9.21 26.61
CA GLU A 144 2.67 -8.06 26.53
C GLU A 144 2.29 -7.24 25.29
N LYS A 145 2.24 -5.92 25.47
CA LYS A 145 1.87 -4.98 24.42
C LYS A 145 3.01 -4.01 24.22
N HIS A 146 3.48 -3.92 22.98
CA HIS A 146 4.50 -2.97 22.57
C HIS A 146 3.91 -2.03 21.52
N VAL A 147 4.16 -0.74 21.65
CA VAL A 147 3.67 0.31 20.75
C VAL A 147 4.82 1.24 20.40
N GLN A 148 4.92 1.61 19.12
CA GLN A 148 5.84 2.64 18.63
C GLN A 148 5.15 3.48 17.56
N GLY A 149 5.48 4.77 17.50
CA GLY A 149 4.85 5.72 16.58
C GLY A 149 3.42 6.09 16.97
N VAL A 150 2.63 6.53 15.98
CA VAL A 150 1.25 7.00 16.17
C VAL A 150 0.28 5.97 15.60
N LEU A 151 -0.56 5.39 16.48
CA LEU A 151 -1.59 4.44 16.09
C LEU A 151 -2.99 4.98 16.45
N PRO A 152 -3.79 5.38 15.44
CA PRO A 152 -5.20 5.72 15.65
C PRO A 152 -5.99 4.51 16.14
N ARG A 153 -6.91 4.71 17.10
CA ARG A 153 -7.69 3.61 17.70
C ARG A 153 -9.19 3.65 17.45
N ALA A 154 -9.76 4.84 17.26
CA ALA A 154 -11.20 5.03 17.17
C ALA A 154 -11.60 5.75 15.88
N GLY A 155 -12.86 5.62 15.52
CA GLY A 155 -13.45 6.28 14.35
C GLY A 155 -13.17 5.58 13.02
N GLU A 156 -13.73 6.16 11.96
CA GLU A 156 -13.58 5.70 10.58
C GLU A 156 -12.13 5.83 10.09
N TYR A 157 -11.44 6.87 10.57
CA TYR A 157 -10.01 7.07 10.34
C TYR A 157 -9.18 5.85 10.73
N ALA A 158 -9.44 5.25 11.89
CA ALA A 158 -8.72 4.06 12.34
C ALA A 158 -9.01 2.84 11.46
N LYS A 159 -10.24 2.66 10.97
CA LYS A 159 -10.61 1.51 10.11
C LYS A 159 -9.91 1.55 8.75
N ASN A 160 -9.74 2.74 8.18
CA ASN A 160 -9.15 2.90 6.85
C ASN A 160 -7.62 2.90 6.89
N VAL A 161 -7.03 3.51 7.92
CA VAL A 161 -5.56 3.67 8.03
C VAL A 161 -4.89 2.42 8.63
N VAL A 162 -5.53 1.79 9.61
CA VAL A 162 -4.92 0.69 10.37
C VAL A 162 -5.26 -0.65 9.74
N SER A 163 -4.24 -1.39 9.36
CA SER A 163 -4.35 -2.80 8.97
C SER A 163 -4.00 -3.69 10.17
N GLU A 164 -4.79 -4.72 10.43
CA GLU A 164 -4.60 -5.65 11.56
C GLU A 164 -4.59 -7.09 11.05
N ASP A 165 -3.73 -7.92 11.64
CA ASP A 165 -3.80 -9.36 11.44
C ASP A 165 -3.42 -10.13 12.72
N ILE A 166 -3.92 -11.35 12.83
CA ILE A 166 -3.74 -12.27 13.96
C ILE A 166 -3.23 -13.61 13.43
N VAL A 167 -2.17 -14.12 14.07
CA VAL A 167 -1.61 -15.45 13.79
C VAL A 167 -1.40 -16.20 15.09
N HIS A 168 -1.67 -17.50 15.06
CA HIS A 168 -1.47 -18.41 16.18
C HIS A 168 -0.23 -19.25 15.93
N VAL A 169 0.61 -19.35 16.97
CA VAL A 169 1.88 -20.08 16.92
C VAL A 169 1.83 -21.26 17.88
N LYS A 170 2.12 -22.45 17.37
CA LYS A 170 2.21 -23.66 18.18
C LYS A 170 3.62 -23.78 18.76
N THR A 171 3.74 -23.60 20.07
CA THR A 171 4.97 -23.83 20.83
C THR A 171 4.85 -25.10 21.65
N LYS A 172 5.96 -25.60 22.20
CA LYS A 172 5.96 -26.79 23.09
C LYS A 172 5.04 -26.63 24.30
N MET A 173 4.90 -25.42 24.82
CA MET A 173 4.09 -25.14 26.02
C MET A 173 2.60 -24.88 25.70
N GLY A 174 2.24 -24.71 24.43
CA GLY A 174 0.88 -24.40 23.99
C GLY A 174 0.83 -23.40 22.83
N LEU A 175 -0.33 -22.76 22.66
CA LEU A 175 -0.54 -21.74 21.63
C LEU A 175 -0.21 -20.34 22.14
N ILE A 176 0.52 -19.58 21.31
CA ILE A 176 0.78 -18.15 21.50
C ILE A 176 0.06 -17.40 20.38
N GLY A 177 -0.77 -16.43 20.75
CA GLY A 177 -1.41 -15.50 19.83
C GLY A 177 -0.56 -14.28 19.59
N ILE A 178 -0.34 -13.96 18.32
CA ILE A 178 0.32 -12.75 17.85
C ILE A 178 -0.73 -11.89 17.17
N ARG A 179 -0.82 -10.61 17.56
CA ARG A 179 -1.64 -9.61 16.88
C ARG A 179 -0.78 -8.40 16.54
N ILE A 180 -0.72 -8.05 15.26
CA ILE A 180 0.01 -6.87 14.79
C ILE A 180 -0.98 -5.89 14.16
N ARG A 181 -0.88 -4.63 14.58
CA ARG A 181 -1.61 -3.50 14.00
C ARG A 181 -0.61 -2.50 13.43
N ILE A 182 -0.74 -2.17 12.15
CA ILE A 182 0.14 -1.24 11.45
C ILE A 182 -0.70 -0.08 10.90
N ALA A 183 -0.32 1.15 11.20
CA ALA A 183 -0.90 2.34 10.58
C ALA A 183 -0.03 2.77 9.39
N ASN A 184 -0.64 2.86 8.21
CA ASN A 184 0.06 3.28 7.00
C ASN A 184 -0.07 4.78 6.78
N LYS A 185 1.05 5.48 6.61
CA LYS A 185 1.09 6.93 6.39
C LYS A 185 0.41 7.36 5.07
N GLU A 186 0.45 6.50 4.05
CA GLU A 186 -0.10 6.81 2.72
C GLU A 186 -1.64 6.83 2.67
N LYS A 187 -2.32 6.17 3.62
CA LYS A 187 -3.78 6.04 3.65
C LYS A 187 -4.50 7.15 4.42
N ILE A 188 -3.80 8.21 4.79
CA ILE A 188 -4.38 9.32 5.55
C ILE A 188 -5.43 9.99 4.67
N VAL A 189 -6.69 9.95 5.10
CA VAL A 189 -7.78 10.71 4.48
C VAL A 189 -7.64 12.14 4.97
N PRO A 190 -7.33 13.13 4.10
CA PRO A 190 -7.35 14.53 4.50
C PRO A 190 -8.79 14.91 4.85
N GLU A 191 -9.01 15.45 6.05
CA GLU A 191 -10.34 15.93 6.50
C GLU A 191 -10.83 17.11 5.65
N PHE A 192 -9.90 17.86 5.05
CA PHE A 192 -10.19 18.98 4.17
C PHE A 192 -9.31 18.87 2.92
N LYS A 193 -9.91 18.61 1.77
CA LYS A 193 -9.29 18.95 0.49
C LYS A 193 -9.71 20.38 0.21
N LEU A 194 -8.77 21.33 0.34
CA LEU A 194 -8.91 22.59 -0.35
C LEU A 194 -9.01 22.25 -1.83
N GLU A 195 -10.20 22.38 -2.41
CA GLU A 195 -10.27 22.63 -3.84
C GLU A 195 -9.53 23.94 -4.03
N GLU A 196 -8.32 23.88 -4.57
CA GLU A 196 -7.72 25.04 -5.20
C GLU A 196 -8.70 25.43 -6.31
N THR A 197 -9.65 26.30 -5.95
CA THR A 197 -10.40 27.07 -6.93
C THR A 197 -9.38 27.57 -7.93
N LEU A 198 -9.61 27.20 -9.18
CA LEU A 198 -8.89 27.59 -10.38
C LEU A 198 -8.07 28.85 -10.08
N LYS A 199 -6.74 28.71 -10.01
CA LYS A 199 -5.90 29.89 -10.24
C LYS A 199 -6.49 30.53 -11.49
N PRO A 200 -7.02 31.77 -11.45
CA PRO A 200 -7.28 32.45 -12.69
C PRO A 200 -5.96 32.40 -13.43
N GLU A 201 -5.94 31.72 -14.59
CA GLU A 201 -4.79 31.76 -15.45
C GLU A 201 -4.48 33.24 -15.60
N THR A 202 -3.34 33.67 -15.04
CA THR A 202 -2.81 34.98 -15.31
C THR A 202 -2.36 34.89 -16.75
N GLU A 203 -3.30 35.14 -17.66
CA GLU A 203 -3.09 35.22 -19.11
C GLU A 203 -2.00 36.23 -19.47
N GLU A 204 -1.57 37.08 -18.54
CA GLU A 204 -0.56 38.11 -18.74
C GLU A 204 0.90 37.62 -18.83
N THR A 205 1.22 36.36 -18.50
CA THR A 205 2.62 35.87 -18.64
C THR A 205 2.91 35.10 -19.93
N LYS A 206 1.90 34.72 -20.72
CA LYS A 206 2.11 34.02 -22.00
C LYS A 206 2.22 34.95 -23.21
N GLU A 207 1.77 36.20 -23.12
CA GLU A 207 1.91 37.16 -24.22
C GLU A 207 3.28 37.84 -24.29
N MET A 208 4.06 37.87 -23.20
CA MET A 208 5.41 38.43 -23.20
C MET A 208 6.48 37.45 -23.70
N GLU A 209 6.31 36.14 -23.56
CA GLU A 209 7.34 35.16 -24.00
C GLU A 209 7.23 34.76 -25.48
N GLN A 210 6.19 35.18 -26.21
CA GLN A 210 6.00 34.82 -27.62
C GLN A 210 6.34 35.93 -28.63
N LYS A 211 6.82 37.11 -28.20
CA LYS A 211 7.19 38.20 -29.13
C LYS A 211 8.68 38.37 -29.41
N ASP A 212 9.57 37.68 -28.70
CA ASP A 212 11.03 37.80 -28.91
C ASP A 212 11.66 36.60 -29.64
N VAL A 213 11.06 36.20 -30.77
CA VAL A 213 11.79 35.43 -31.79
C VAL A 213 11.56 36.06 -33.16
N ALA A 214 12.24 37.18 -33.42
CA ALA A 214 12.29 37.79 -34.75
C ALA A 214 13.56 37.36 -35.50
N LYS A 215 13.36 36.96 -36.77
CA LYS A 215 14.41 36.74 -37.77
C LYS A 215 14.79 38.09 -38.39
N THR A 216 16.07 38.23 -38.77
CA THR A 216 16.69 39.28 -39.63
C THR A 216 16.92 40.69 -39.07
N GLU A 217 18.15 41.19 -39.29
CA GLU A 217 18.75 42.44 -38.79
C GLU A 217 17.96 43.72 -39.14
N SER A 218 17.13 43.69 -40.18
CA SER A 218 16.33 44.83 -40.63
C SER A 218 15.13 45.18 -39.73
N GLU A 219 14.66 44.25 -38.89
CA GLU A 219 13.56 44.52 -37.93
C GLU A 219 14.08 45.11 -36.61
N GLN A 220 15.31 44.81 -36.21
CA GLN A 220 15.94 45.36 -35.00
C GLN A 220 16.11 46.88 -35.07
N ILE A 221 16.48 47.42 -36.23
CA ILE A 221 16.67 48.87 -36.42
C ILE A 221 15.33 49.64 -36.27
N LYS A 222 14.21 49.02 -36.65
CA LYS A 222 12.88 49.63 -36.47
C LYS A 222 12.45 49.60 -34.99
N ILE A 223 12.73 48.51 -34.29
CA ILE A 223 12.42 48.37 -32.86
C ILE A 223 13.26 49.32 -31.99
N GLU A 224 14.53 49.54 -32.34
CA GLU A 224 15.38 50.55 -31.66
C GLU A 224 14.92 51.99 -31.95
N GLY A 225 14.45 52.28 -33.17
CA GLY A 225 13.88 53.57 -33.52
C GLY A 225 12.57 53.89 -32.78
N GLU A 226 11.73 52.90 -32.51
CA GLU A 226 10.51 53.07 -31.71
C GLU A 226 10.81 53.21 -30.21
N LYS A 227 11.81 52.48 -29.68
CA LYS A 227 12.26 52.63 -28.29
C LYS A 227 12.84 54.03 -28.00
N MET A 228 13.53 54.66 -28.94
CA MET A 228 14.01 56.04 -28.77
C MET A 228 12.86 57.06 -28.67
N LYS A 229 11.74 56.84 -29.36
CA LYS A 229 10.56 57.73 -29.25
C LYS A 229 9.82 57.58 -27.92
N SER A 230 9.85 56.39 -27.31
CA SER A 230 9.25 56.16 -25.97
C SER A 230 10.08 56.69 -24.81
N LEU A 231 11.33 57.13 -25.05
CA LEU A 231 12.20 57.72 -24.03
C LEU A 231 11.94 59.22 -23.83
N GLU A 232 11.43 59.94 -24.84
CA GLU A 232 11.06 61.36 -24.72
C GLU A 232 9.85 61.60 -23.78
N THR A 233 9.03 60.57 -23.52
CA THR A 233 7.82 60.70 -22.68
C THR A 233 8.05 60.58 -21.17
N LEU A 234 9.23 60.15 -20.71
CA LEU A 234 9.55 60.07 -19.28
C LEU A 234 10.06 61.42 -18.70
N GLU A 235 10.69 62.26 -19.51
CA GLU A 235 11.10 63.62 -19.11
C GLU A 235 9.90 64.57 -18.99
N GLU A 236 8.83 64.38 -19.77
CA GLU A 236 7.59 65.14 -19.67
C GLU A 236 6.72 64.74 -18.45
N GLU A 237 6.86 63.50 -17.96
CA GLU A 237 6.19 63.04 -16.73
C GLU A 237 6.86 63.59 -15.45
N GLU A 238 8.18 63.76 -15.44
CA GLU A 238 8.89 64.38 -14.30
C GLU A 238 8.60 65.89 -14.15
N GLN A 239 8.29 66.59 -15.24
CA GLN A 239 7.89 68.01 -15.18
C GLN A 239 6.46 68.22 -14.68
N ARG A 240 5.58 67.21 -14.76
CA ARG A 240 4.21 67.28 -14.23
C ARG A 240 4.09 67.02 -12.72
N LEU A 241 5.16 66.51 -12.09
CA LEU A 241 5.19 66.16 -10.66
C LEU A 241 5.95 67.17 -9.77
N LYS A 242 6.35 68.34 -10.31
CA LYS A 242 6.91 69.46 -9.55
C LYS A 242 5.92 70.62 -9.39
#